data_AF-A0A947EIL8-F1
#
_entry.id   AF-A0A947EIL8-F1
#
_cell.length_a   1.000
_cell.length_b   1.000
_cell.length_c   1.000
_cell.angle_alpha   90.00
_cell.angle_beta   90.00
_cell.angle_gamma   90.00
#
_symmetry.space_group_name_H-M   'P 1'
#
loop_
_entity.id
_entity.type
_entity.pdbx_description
1 polymer ?
#
loop_
_entity_poly.entity_id
_entity_poly.type
_entity_poly.pdbx_seq_one_letter_code
_entity_poly.pdbx_strand_id
1 'polypeptide(L)' 'MRAFFEAIEDLFVNGLFWPYDFFRFMENWWTSNTVNWIFLLAGTVAMVYWLLELKKFNDRGEEDKSITAHSYL' A
#
# COMPACT_ATOMS: atom_id res chain seq x y z
N MET A 1 -12.16 31.47 -0.77
CA MET A 1 -12.13 30.02 -1.13
C MET A 1 -11.14 29.70 -2.25
N ARG A 2 -10.99 30.51 -3.31
CA ARG A 2 -10.06 30.20 -4.43
C ARG A 2 -8.61 29.91 -4.00
N ALA A 3 -8.02 30.79 -3.19
CA ALA A 3 -6.65 30.64 -2.68
C ALA A 3 -6.40 29.32 -1.91
N PHE A 4 -7.42 28.78 -1.23
CA PHE A 4 -7.29 27.51 -0.53
C PHE A 4 -7.12 26.34 -1.50
N PHE A 5 -7.90 26.31 -2.58
CA PHE A 5 -7.78 25.28 -3.61
C PHE A 5 -6.52 25.45 -4.46
N GLU A 6 -6.12 26.68 -4.77
CA GLU A 6 -4.84 26.98 -5.45
C GLU A 6 -3.64 26.49 -4.61
N ALA A 7 -3.68 26.65 -3.29
CA ALA A 7 -2.63 26.13 -2.40
C ALA A 7 -2.58 24.59 -2.37
N ILE A 8 -3.74 23.92 -2.45
CA ILE A 8 -3.78 22.45 -2.57
C ILE A 8 -3.18 22.04 -3.92
N GLU A 9 -3.60 22.66 -5.02
CA GLU A 9 -3.05 22.39 -6.35
C GLU A 9 -1.53 22.54 -6.36
N ASP A 10 -1.02 23.66 -5.84
CA ASP A 10 0.41 23.93 -5.79
C ASP A 10 1.18 22.88 -4.96
N LEU A 11 0.65 22.51 -3.79
CA LEU A 11 1.25 21.46 -2.95
C LEU A 11 1.32 20.12 -3.69
N PHE A 12 0.26 19.71 -4.38
CA PHE A 12 0.24 18.40 -5.02
C PHE A 12 0.97 18.39 -6.36
N VAL A 13 0.77 19.38 -7.23
CA VAL A 13 1.35 19.41 -8.58
C VAL A 13 2.82 19.83 -8.53
N ASN A 14 3.12 20.99 -7.93
CA ASN A 14 4.47 21.56 -7.93
C ASN A 14 5.32 21.07 -6.74
N GLY A 15 4.68 20.62 -5.66
CA GLY A 15 5.36 20.10 -4.46
C GLY A 15 5.54 18.59 -4.46
N LEU A 16 4.47 17.82 -4.27
CA LEU A 16 4.53 16.37 -4.03
C LEU A 16 4.70 15.55 -5.32
N PHE A 17 4.07 15.98 -6.41
CA PHE A 17 4.03 15.24 -7.68
C PHE A 17 4.89 15.86 -8.77
N TRP A 18 5.76 16.81 -8.44
CA TRP A 18 6.71 17.41 -9.36
C TRP A 18 7.50 16.39 -10.23
N PRO A 19 7.90 15.19 -9.73
CA PRO A 19 8.64 14.25 -10.58
C PRO A 19 7.80 13.66 -11.72
N TYR A 20 6.47 13.67 -11.59
CA TYR A 20 5.59 13.11 -12.63
C TYR A 20 5.58 13.96 -13.91
N ASP A 21 5.91 15.25 -13.83
CA ASP A 21 6.13 16.07 -15.02
C ASP A 21 7.35 15.65 -15.83
N PHE A 22 8.36 15.07 -15.19
CA PHE A 22 9.48 14.45 -15.89
C PHE A 22 9.07 13.09 -16.48
N PHE A 23 8.43 12.23 -15.67
CA PHE A 23 8.04 10.88 -16.11
C PHE A 23 7.05 10.88 -17.28
N ARG A 24 6.17 11.89 -17.40
CA ARG A 24 5.15 11.95 -18.48
C ARG A 24 5.74 12.02 -19.89
N PHE A 25 6.97 12.50 -20.03
CA PHE A 25 7.65 12.64 -21.32
C PHE A 25 8.59 11.48 -21.64
N MET A 26 8.71 10.50 -20.74
CA MET A 26 9.50 9.31 -20.98
C MET A 26 8.71 8.31 -21.84
N GLU A 27 9.30 7.87 -22.95
CA GLU A 27 8.67 6.89 -23.85
C GLU A 27 8.77 5.45 -23.34
N ASN A 28 9.81 5.14 -22.54
CA ASN A 28 10.01 3.80 -22.04
C ASN A 28 9.06 3.49 -20.89
N TRP A 29 8.14 2.57 -21.15
CA TRP A 29 7.07 2.16 -20.22
C TRP A 29 7.57 1.79 -18.81
N TRP A 30 8.69 1.07 -18.71
CA TRP A 30 9.25 0.66 -17.42
C TRP A 30 9.71 1.87 -16.61
N THR A 31 10.46 2.76 -17.25
CA THR A 31 10.99 3.96 -16.58
C THR A 31 9.89 4.95 -16.20
N SER A 32 8.88 5.16 -17.05
CA SER A 32 7.75 6.06 -16.75
C SER A 32 6.89 5.55 -15.59
N ASN A 33 6.95 4.25 -15.28
CA ASN A 33 6.20 3.61 -14.20
C ASN A 33 7.05 3.28 -12.97
N THR A 34 8.28 3.79 -12.87
CA THR A 34 9.21 3.44 -11.77
C THR A 34 8.59 3.65 -10.38
N VAL A 35 7.87 4.75 -10.16
CA VAL A 35 7.22 5.03 -8.86
C VAL A 35 6.12 4.01 -8.55
N ASN A 36 5.35 3.59 -9.55
CA ASN A 36 4.33 2.55 -9.40
C ASN A 36 4.96 1.21 -9.00
N TRP A 37 6.08 0.86 -9.63
CA TRP A 37 6.85 -0.34 -9.28
C TRP A 37 7.36 -0.31 -7.84
N ILE A 38 7.89 0.84 -7.39
CA ILE A 38 8.36 1.01 -6.00
C ILE A 38 7.20 0.80 -5.02
N PHE A 39 6.05 1.44 -5.26
CA PHE A 39 4.87 1.29 -4.41
C PHE A 39 4.34 -0.14 -4.38
N LEU A 40 4.27 -0.79 -5.55
CA LEU A 40 3.84 -2.18 -5.65
C LEU A 40 4.78 -3.11 -4.87
N LEU A 41 6.09 -2.95 -5.02
CA LEU A 41 7.09 -3.76 -4.31
C LEU A 41 7.02 -3.51 -2.81
N ALA A 42 6.93 -2.25 -2.37
CA ALA A 42 6.81 -1.93 -0.95
C ALA A 42 5.54 -2.55 -0.33
N GLY A 43 4.40 -2.41 -1.00
CA GLY A 43 3.14 -3.02 -0.56
C GLY A 43 3.21 -4.55 -0.55
N THR A 44 3.85 -5.17 -1.55
CA THR A 44 4.04 -6.62 -1.62
C THR A 44 4.91 -7.12 -0.46
N VAL A 45 6.02 -6.44 -0.18
CA VAL A 45 6.91 -6.78 0.95
C VAL A 45 6.17 -6.64 2.28
N ALA A 46 5.44 -5.55 2.49
CA ALA A 46 4.65 -5.34 3.70
C ALA A 46 3.57 -6.40 3.88
N MET A 47 2.87 -6.77 2.80
CA MET A 47 1.87 -7.84 2.81
C MET A 47 2.51 -9.20 3.15
N VAL A 48 3.61 -9.57 2.50
CA VAL A 48 4.31 -10.83 2.76
C VAL A 48 4.81 -10.89 4.19
N TYR A 49 5.41 -9.80 4.70
CA TYR A 49 5.80 -9.68 6.10
C TYR A 49 4.61 -9.99 7.03
N TRP A 50 3.45 -9.40 6.76
CA TRP A 50 2.28 -9.58 7.62
C TRP A 50 1.66 -10.98 7.55
N LEU A 51 1.66 -11.61 6.38
CA LEU A 51 1.28 -13.02 6.24
C LEU A 51 2.22 -13.94 7.03
N LEU A 52 3.53 -13.64 7.07
CA LEU A 52 4.49 -14.40 7.85
C LEU A 52 4.29 -14.21 9.36
N GLU A 53 3.93 -13.01 9.82
CA GLU A 53 3.61 -12.77 11.23
C GLU A 53 2.34 -13.52 11.66
N LEU A 54 1.29 -13.53 10.83
CA LEU A 54 0.09 -14.34 11.08
C LEU A 54 0.42 -15.83 11.12
N LYS A 55 1.28 -16.31 10.22
CA LYS A 55 1.74 -17.70 10.24
C LYS A 55 2.48 -18.02 11.54
N LYS A 56 3.43 -17.18 11.96
CA LYS A 56 4.14 -17.35 13.24
C LYS A 56 3.18 -17.40 14.41
N PHE A 57 2.15 -16.55 14.42
CA PHE A 57 1.11 -16.56 15.46
C PHE A 57 0.35 -17.89 15.49
N ASN A 58 -0.12 -18.36 14.33
CA ASN A 58 -0.81 -19.64 14.21
C ASN A 58 0.07 -20.84 14.63
N ASP A 59 1.36 -20.81 14.27
CA ASP A 59 2.30 -21.90 14.54
C ASP A 59 2.71 -21.99 16.02
N ARG A 60 2.47 -20.95 16.84
CA ARG A 60 2.75 -20.99 18.29
C ARG A 60 1.79 -21.87 19.06
N GLY A 61 0.62 -22.22 18.52
CA GLY A 61 -0.37 -23.07 19.19
C GLY A 61 -0.96 -22.46 20.47
N GLU A 62 -0.81 -21.15 20.67
CA GLU A 62 -1.32 -20.40 21.82
C GLU A 62 -2.82 -20.01 21.65
N GLU A 63 -3.39 -20.17 20.45
CA GLU A 63 -4.81 -19.91 20.19
C GLU A 63 -5.70 -21.02 20.75
N ASP A 64 -6.70 -20.63 21.54
CA ASP A 64 -7.83 -21.50 21.85
C ASP A 64 -8.71 -21.66 20.61
N LYS A 65 -8.67 -22.86 20.02
CA LYS A 65 -9.48 -23.25 18.85
C LYS A 65 -10.68 -24.11 19.25
N SER A 66 -11.06 -24.11 20.53
CA SER A 66 -12.23 -24.85 20.99
C SER A 66 -13.49 -24.30 20.32
N ILE A 67 -14.30 -25.20 19.79
CA ILE A 67 -15.53 -24.86 19.09
C ILE A 67 -16.66 -24.85 20.12
N THR A 68 -17.30 -23.69 20.32
CA THR A 68 -18.55 -23.60 21.11
C THR A 68 -19.74 -24.00 20.23
N ALA A 69 -19.84 -25.29 19.89
CA ALA A 69 -21.03 -25.78 19.20
C ALA A 69 -22.17 -25.96 20.20
N HIS A 70 -23.31 -25.32 19.95
CA HIS A 70 -24.50 -25.59 20.73
C HIS A 70 -25.07 -26.94 20.28
N SER A 71 -25.25 -27.88 21.22
CA SER A 71 -25.94 -29.14 20.93
C SER A 71 -27.38 -28.84 20.49
N TYR A 72 -27.72 -29.16 19.25
CA TYR A 72 -29.11 -29.11 18.77
C TYR A 72 -29.85 -30.31 19.39
N LEU A 73 -30.74 -30.04 20.35
CA LEU A 73 -31.81 -30.95 20.79
C LEU A 73 -33.09 -30.58 20.05
#